data_AF-U6N2G6-F1
#
_entry.id   AF-U6N2G6-F1
#
_cell.length_a   1.000
_cell.length_b   1.000
_cell.length_c   1.000
_cell.angle_alpha   90.00
_cell.angle_beta   90.00
_cell.angle_gamma   90.00
#
_symmetry.space_group_name_H-M   'P 1'
#
loop_
_entity.id
_entity.type
_entity.pdbx_description
1 polymer ?
#
loop_
_entity_poly.entity_id
_entity_poly.type
_entity_poly.pdbx_seq_one_letter_code
_entity_poly.pdbx_strand_id
1 'polypeptide(L)'
;MEGGGAPLDVEGLRRSVEKAFAAVALREALEAVLQGVRDLNKFVTVAAPWSCGEVERREEIIRVGLECMYTLAHFLEPFLPQAMALLFQQLNTKPKLLQQLSPWLENLEPGTQLKPADKVLFALLQLPDQQQQQQQQQQQQQQQQGEGVGGASSSKDSQTTSDTPTSRRDAGL
;
A
#
# COMPACT_ATOMS: atom_id res chain seq x y z
N MET A 1 -9.28 27.67 -15.77
CA MET A 1 -9.53 26.34 -15.14
C MET A 1 -9.44 25.31 -16.25
N GLU A 2 -8.24 24.81 -16.56
CA GLU A 2 -8.07 23.81 -17.61
C GLU A 2 -8.27 22.40 -17.04
N GLY A 3 -9.44 21.83 -17.35
CA GLY A 3 -9.60 20.44 -17.80
C GLY A 3 -8.93 19.32 -16.99
N GLY A 4 -9.24 19.20 -15.70
CA GLY A 4 -9.06 17.93 -14.99
C GLY A 4 -10.14 16.94 -15.40
N GLY A 5 -9.99 16.30 -16.56
CA GLY A 5 -10.90 15.23 -17.00
C GLY A 5 -10.93 14.09 -15.98
N ALA A 6 -12.10 13.46 -15.79
CA ALA A 6 -12.23 12.29 -14.94
C ALA A 6 -11.23 11.20 -15.40
N PRO A 7 -10.58 10.48 -14.47
CA PRO A 7 -9.53 9.52 -14.83
C PRO A 7 -10.08 8.24 -15.49
N LEU A 8 -11.40 8.14 -15.66
CA LEU A 8 -12.09 6.99 -16.21
C LEU A 8 -13.23 7.44 -17.12
N ASP A 9 -13.19 7.06 -18.39
CA ASP A 9 -14.34 7.12 -19.30
C ASP A 9 -15.20 5.87 -19.12
N VAL A 10 -16.21 5.96 -18.24
CA VAL A 10 -17.09 4.84 -17.87
C VAL A 10 -17.87 4.31 -19.08
N GLU A 11 -18.33 5.19 -19.95
CA GLU A 11 -19.12 4.84 -21.13
C GLU A 11 -18.25 4.20 -22.23
N GLY A 12 -17.05 4.75 -22.46
CA GLY A 12 -16.07 4.15 -23.36
C GLY A 12 -15.62 2.77 -22.89
N LEU A 13 -15.37 2.61 -21.58
CA LEU A 13 -15.03 1.32 -20.99
C LEU A 13 -16.18 0.33 -21.15
N ARG A 14 -17.41 0.72 -20.80
CA ARG A 14 -18.60 -0.14 -20.91
C ARG A 14 -18.78 -0.67 -22.33
N ARG A 15 -18.77 0.21 -23.33
CA ARG A 15 -18.89 -0.18 -24.75
C ARG A 15 -17.80 -1.16 -25.17
N SER A 16 -16.56 -0.93 -24.73
CA SER A 16 -15.42 -1.78 -25.07
C SER A 16 -15.55 -3.17 -24.45
N VAL A 17 -15.93 -3.23 -23.17
CA VAL A 17 -16.16 -4.49 -22.44
C VAL A 17 -17.34 -5.25 -23.02
N GLU A 18 -18.50 -4.61 -23.24
CA GLU A 18 -19.69 -5.26 -23.80
C GLU A 18 -19.41 -5.84 -25.18
N LYS A 19 -18.71 -5.10 -26.05
CA LYS A 19 -18.29 -5.59 -27.37
C LYS A 19 -17.39 -6.81 -27.26
N ALA A 20 -16.42 -6.79 -26.34
CA ALA A 20 -15.50 -7.89 -26.13
C ALA A 20 -16.22 -9.13 -25.57
N PHE A 21 -17.11 -8.97 -24.60
CA PHE A 21 -17.94 -10.05 -24.06
C PHE A 21 -18.86 -10.67 -25.13
N ALA A 22 -19.49 -9.85 -25.97
CA ALA A 22 -20.32 -10.34 -27.08
C ALA A 22 -19.52 -11.17 -28.10
N ALA A 23 -18.23 -10.87 -28.26
CA ALA A 23 -17.30 -11.62 -29.11
C ALA A 23 -16.57 -12.76 -28.39
N VAL A 24 -16.87 -13.04 -27.12
CA VAL A 24 -16.16 -14.02 -26.27
C VAL A 24 -14.66 -13.71 -26.13
N ALA A 25 -14.30 -12.43 -26.32
CA ALA A 25 -12.95 -11.89 -26.28
C ALA A 25 -12.60 -11.46 -24.84
N LEU A 26 -12.56 -12.42 -23.92
CA LEU A 26 -12.42 -12.15 -22.47
C LEU A 26 -11.10 -11.48 -22.09
N ARG A 27 -10.03 -11.79 -22.82
CA ARG A 27 -8.71 -11.17 -22.61
C ARG A 27 -8.77 -9.67 -22.93
N GLU A 28 -9.36 -9.32 -24.06
CA GLU A 28 -9.54 -7.93 -24.50
C GLU A 28 -10.42 -7.16 -23.51
N ALA A 29 -11.48 -7.80 -23.00
CA ALA A 29 -12.31 -7.21 -21.96
C ALA A 29 -11.51 -6.92 -20.69
N LEU A 30 -10.74 -7.89 -20.19
CA LEU A 30 -9.91 -7.72 -18.99
C LEU A 30 -8.82 -6.66 -19.21
N GLU A 31 -8.17 -6.65 -20.37
CA GLU A 31 -7.14 -5.66 -20.72
C GLU A 31 -7.69 -4.23 -20.70
N ALA A 32 -8.91 -4.02 -21.21
CA ALA A 32 -9.59 -2.72 -21.16
C ALA A 32 -9.85 -2.26 -19.72
N VAL A 33 -10.32 -3.17 -18.86
CA VAL A 33 -10.58 -2.86 -17.45
C VAL A 33 -9.28 -2.58 -16.70
N LEU A 34 -8.23 -3.37 -16.93
CA LEU A 34 -6.90 -3.14 -16.34
C LEU A 34 -6.27 -1.83 -16.84
N GLN A 35 -6.59 -1.36 -18.04
CA GLN A 35 -6.18 -0.03 -18.49
C GLN A 35 -6.83 1.05 -17.63
N GLY A 36 -8.12 0.95 -17.33
CA GLY A 36 -8.79 1.86 -16.40
C GLY A 36 -8.18 1.86 -14.99
N VAL A 37 -7.76 0.68 -14.50
CA VAL A 37 -7.01 0.57 -13.23
C VAL A 37 -5.66 1.32 -13.30
N ARG A 38 -4.93 1.20 -14.42
CA ARG A 38 -3.67 1.93 -14.64
C ARG A 38 -3.88 3.43 -14.70
N ASP A 39 -4.92 3.89 -15.37
CA ASP A 39 -5.25 5.31 -15.51
C ASP A 39 -5.64 5.93 -14.17
N LEU A 40 -6.43 5.20 -13.37
CA LEU A 40 -6.72 5.57 -11.98
C LEU A 40 -5.45 5.67 -11.13
N ASN A 41 -4.54 4.70 -11.22
CA ASN A 41 -3.30 4.74 -10.46
C ASN A 41 -2.41 5.92 -10.88
N LYS A 42 -2.35 6.23 -12.19
CA LYS A 42 -1.67 7.42 -12.71
C LYS A 42 -2.28 8.70 -12.15
N PHE A 43 -3.62 8.80 -12.13
CA PHE A 43 -4.32 9.95 -11.56
C PHE A 43 -3.97 10.16 -10.09
N VAL A 44 -4.09 9.12 -9.26
CA VAL A 44 -3.76 9.21 -7.82
C VAL A 44 -2.29 9.60 -7.62
N THR A 45 -1.38 9.06 -8.43
CA THR A 45 0.06 9.37 -8.38
C THR A 45 0.34 10.84 -8.71
N VAL A 46 -0.25 11.36 -9.79
CA VAL A 46 -0.05 12.76 -10.21
C VAL A 46 -0.73 13.73 -9.24
N ALA A 47 -1.93 13.38 -8.77
CA ALA A 47 -2.68 14.20 -7.83
C ALA A 47 -2.04 14.23 -6.42
N ALA A 48 -1.27 13.19 -6.07
CA ALA A 48 -0.49 13.06 -4.83
C ALA A 48 -1.26 13.56 -3.58
N PRO A 49 -2.44 12.99 -3.25
CA PRO A 49 -3.30 13.50 -2.18
C PRO A 49 -2.61 13.51 -0.81
N TRP A 50 -1.62 12.65 -0.58
CA TRP A 50 -0.80 12.63 0.64
C TRP A 50 0.10 13.86 0.82
N SER A 51 0.45 14.54 -0.27
CA SER A 51 1.26 15.76 -0.27
C SER A 51 0.42 17.03 -0.47
N CYS A 52 -0.90 16.91 -0.62
CA CYS A 52 -1.79 18.04 -0.87
C CYS A 52 -2.16 18.74 0.45
N GLY A 53 -1.76 20.02 0.56
CA GLY A 53 -2.05 20.86 1.73
C GLY A 53 -3.50 21.35 1.79
N GLU A 54 -4.13 21.54 0.64
CA GLU A 54 -5.53 21.97 0.48
C GLU A 54 -6.49 20.80 0.82
N VAL A 55 -7.29 20.95 1.88
CA VAL A 55 -8.15 19.87 2.38
C VAL A 55 -9.25 19.51 1.38
N GLU A 56 -9.96 20.52 0.85
CA GLU A 56 -11.05 20.34 -0.10
C GLU A 56 -10.57 19.60 -1.35
N ARG A 57 -9.42 20.03 -1.89
CA ARG A 57 -8.82 19.39 -3.06
C ARG A 57 -8.44 17.93 -2.78
N ARG A 58 -7.88 17.65 -1.60
CA ARG A 58 -7.53 16.29 -1.19
C ARG A 58 -8.78 15.40 -1.09
N GLU A 59 -9.87 15.91 -0.51
CA GLU A 59 -11.14 15.19 -0.40
C GLU A 59 -11.75 14.90 -1.78
N GLU A 60 -11.73 15.86 -2.70
CA GLU A 60 -12.16 15.65 -4.09
C GLU A 60 -11.36 14.53 -4.77
N ILE A 61 -10.03 14.55 -4.65
CA ILE A 61 -9.15 13.53 -5.27
C ILE A 61 -9.47 12.14 -4.72
N ILE A 62 -9.61 12.03 -3.39
CA ILE A 62 -9.94 10.76 -2.73
C ILE A 62 -11.32 10.29 -3.19
N ARG A 63 -12.30 11.19 -3.23
CA ARG A 63 -13.67 10.87 -3.65
C ARG A 63 -13.70 10.31 -5.07
N VAL A 64 -13.06 11.00 -6.03
CA VAL A 64 -12.96 10.53 -7.42
C VAL A 64 -12.26 9.17 -7.47
N GLY A 65 -11.18 8.99 -6.71
CA GLY A 65 -10.48 7.71 -6.65
C GLY A 65 -11.35 6.55 -6.17
N LEU A 66 -12.13 6.77 -5.10
CA LEU A 66 -13.08 5.78 -4.57
C LEU A 66 -14.18 5.44 -5.58
N GLU A 67 -14.73 6.44 -6.27
CA GLU A 67 -15.77 6.25 -7.29
C GLU A 67 -15.28 5.44 -8.49
N CYS A 68 -14.05 5.71 -8.94
CA CYS A 68 -13.40 4.92 -9.98
C CYS A 68 -13.16 3.48 -9.52
N MET A 69 -12.66 3.26 -8.29
CA MET A 69 -12.48 1.92 -7.75
C MET A 69 -13.81 1.16 -7.67
N TYR A 70 -14.86 1.80 -7.17
CA TYR A 70 -16.20 1.20 -7.12
C TYR A 70 -16.68 0.81 -8.52
N THR A 71 -16.53 1.70 -9.50
CA THR A 71 -16.95 1.46 -10.89
C THR A 71 -16.16 0.31 -11.52
N LEU A 72 -14.82 0.33 -11.44
CA LEU A 72 -13.95 -0.70 -11.98
C LEU A 72 -14.20 -2.07 -11.34
N ALA A 73 -14.58 -2.10 -10.06
CA ALA A 73 -14.89 -3.34 -9.36
C ALA A 73 -16.06 -4.09 -9.99
N HIS A 74 -17.05 -3.40 -10.56
CA HIS A 74 -18.16 -4.05 -11.26
C HIS A 74 -17.70 -4.72 -12.55
N PHE A 75 -16.74 -4.11 -13.26
CA PHE A 75 -16.17 -4.70 -14.48
C PHE A 75 -15.19 -5.84 -14.20
N LEU A 76 -14.55 -5.84 -13.03
CA LEU A 76 -13.65 -6.92 -12.58
C LEU A 76 -14.39 -8.09 -11.94
N GLU A 77 -15.62 -7.90 -11.46
CA GLU A 77 -16.40 -8.92 -10.74
C GLU A 77 -16.52 -10.26 -11.50
N PRO A 78 -16.75 -10.29 -12.83
CA PRO A 78 -16.81 -11.54 -13.59
C PRO A 78 -15.48 -12.32 -13.62
N PHE A 79 -14.35 -11.66 -13.35
CA PHE A 79 -13.01 -12.25 -13.38
C PHE A 79 -12.49 -12.57 -11.98
N LEU A 80 -12.82 -11.73 -10.98
CA LEU A 80 -12.27 -11.76 -9.62
C LEU A 80 -13.37 -11.59 -8.55
N PRO A 81 -14.38 -12.48 -8.50
CA PRO A 81 -15.60 -12.24 -7.71
C PRO A 81 -15.33 -12.13 -6.21
N GLN A 82 -14.44 -12.95 -5.64
CA GLN A 82 -14.11 -12.87 -4.21
C GLN A 82 -13.39 -11.55 -3.85
N ALA A 83 -12.46 -11.11 -4.68
CA ALA A 83 -11.72 -9.86 -4.43
C ALA A 83 -12.64 -8.64 -4.56
N MET A 84 -13.55 -8.64 -5.55
CA MET A 84 -14.50 -7.54 -5.72
C MET A 84 -15.55 -7.51 -4.60
N ALA A 85 -16.00 -8.67 -4.12
CA ALA A 85 -16.88 -8.75 -2.95
C ALA A 85 -16.23 -8.13 -1.70
N LEU A 86 -14.94 -8.41 -1.46
CA LEU A 86 -14.18 -7.78 -0.38
C LEU A 86 -14.07 -6.26 -0.58
N LEU A 87 -13.82 -5.78 -1.79
CA LEU A 87 -13.75 -4.36 -2.10
C LEU A 87 -15.09 -3.66 -1.83
N PHE A 88 -16.22 -4.24 -2.24
CA PHE A 88 -17.56 -3.67 -1.94
C PHE A 88 -17.84 -3.63 -0.43
N GLN A 89 -17.40 -4.64 0.33
CA GLN A 89 -17.47 -4.62 1.79
C GLN A 89 -16.60 -3.50 2.37
N GLN A 90 -15.40 -3.28 1.85
CA GLN A 90 -14.50 -2.22 2.30
C GLN A 90 -15.06 -0.83 2.04
N LEU A 91 -15.70 -0.62 0.88
CA LEU A 91 -16.42 0.60 0.56
C LEU A 91 -17.75 0.72 1.29
N ASN A 92 -18.15 -0.30 2.06
CA ASN A 92 -19.42 -0.39 2.77
C ASN A 92 -20.64 -0.06 1.88
N THR A 93 -20.57 -0.44 0.61
CA THR A 93 -21.56 -0.12 -0.42
C THR A 93 -21.87 -1.36 -1.24
N LYS A 94 -23.16 -1.68 -1.40
CA LYS A 94 -23.59 -2.86 -2.15
C LYS A 94 -23.39 -2.64 -3.65
N PRO A 95 -22.96 -3.65 -4.42
CA PRO A 95 -22.85 -3.54 -5.87
C PRO A 95 -24.21 -3.27 -6.51
N LYS A 96 -24.19 -2.55 -7.62
CA LYS A 96 -25.35 -2.23 -8.47
C LYS A 96 -25.25 -3.03 -9.78
N LEU A 97 -26.31 -3.06 -10.57
CA LEU A 97 -26.17 -3.56 -11.95
C LEU A 97 -25.28 -2.62 -12.76
N LEU A 98 -24.48 -3.15 -13.69
CA LEU A 98 -23.65 -2.33 -14.58
C LEU A 98 -24.46 -1.22 -15.26
N GLN A 99 -25.69 -1.53 -15.68
CA GLN A 99 -26.60 -0.56 -16.31
C GLN A 99 -27.02 0.60 -15.40
N GLN A 100 -27.00 0.40 -14.08
CA GLN A 100 -27.39 1.38 -13.07
C GLN A 100 -26.23 2.25 -12.59
N LEU A 101 -24.99 1.96 -13.04
CA LEU A 101 -23.84 2.79 -12.69
C LEU A 101 -23.93 4.14 -13.39
N SER A 102 -23.75 5.21 -12.61
CA SER A 102 -23.63 6.57 -13.13
C SER A 102 -22.34 6.69 -13.96
N PRO A 103 -22.42 7.19 -15.20
CA PRO A 103 -21.25 7.44 -16.03
C PRO A 103 -20.42 8.64 -15.54
N TRP A 104 -20.98 9.45 -14.63
CA TRP A 104 -20.36 10.66 -14.09
C TRP A 104 -19.65 10.42 -12.75
N LEU A 105 -19.43 9.15 -12.36
CA LEU A 105 -18.77 8.78 -11.10
C LEU A 105 -19.53 9.27 -9.85
N GLU A 106 -20.85 9.14 -9.87
CA GLU A 106 -21.76 9.51 -8.77
C GLU A 106 -22.44 8.25 -8.21
N ASN A 107 -21.67 7.28 -7.76
CA ASN A 107 -22.20 5.97 -7.35
C ASN A 107 -22.16 5.73 -5.84
N LEU A 108 -21.25 6.38 -5.12
CA LEU A 108 -21.10 6.30 -3.67
C LEU A 108 -21.91 7.41 -2.98
N GLU A 109 -22.27 7.24 -1.71
CA GLU A 109 -22.94 8.30 -0.94
C GLU A 109 -21.93 9.04 -0.05
N PRO A 110 -21.82 10.38 -0.13
CA PRO A 110 -20.95 11.15 0.76
C PRO A 110 -21.30 10.91 2.24
N GLY A 111 -20.29 10.87 3.11
CA GLY A 111 -20.46 10.58 4.54
C GLY A 111 -20.57 9.09 4.89
N THR A 112 -20.61 8.19 3.90
CA THR A 112 -20.54 6.75 4.16
C THR A 112 -19.22 6.38 4.85
N GLN A 113 -19.31 5.73 6.01
CA GLN A 113 -18.13 5.22 6.70
C GLN A 113 -17.56 4.00 5.96
N LEU A 114 -16.29 4.09 5.60
CA LEU A 114 -15.52 2.97 5.05
C LEU A 114 -15.28 1.90 6.12
N LYS A 115 -15.11 0.65 5.68
CA LYS A 115 -14.72 -0.49 6.52
C LYS A 115 -13.39 -1.07 6.00
N PRO A 116 -12.25 -0.39 6.23
CA PRO A 116 -10.96 -0.88 5.77
C PRO A 116 -10.75 -2.32 6.24
N ALA A 117 -10.27 -3.20 5.36
CA ALA A 117 -9.98 -4.57 5.76
C ALA A 117 -8.64 -4.64 6.48
N ASP A 118 -8.52 -5.61 7.40
CA ASP A 118 -7.26 -5.92 8.09
C ASP A 118 -6.18 -6.47 7.13
N LYS A 119 -6.58 -6.88 5.93
CA LYS A 119 -5.71 -7.51 4.91
C LYS A 119 -5.84 -6.79 3.57
N VAL A 120 -4.74 -6.76 2.85
CA VAL A 120 -4.68 -6.29 1.45
C VAL A 120 -5.53 -7.18 0.54
N LEU A 121 -6.07 -6.59 -0.55
CA LEU A 121 -6.89 -7.32 -1.53
C LEU A 121 -6.11 -8.45 -2.24
N PHE A 122 -4.84 -8.19 -2.57
CA PHE A 122 -3.98 -9.14 -3.26
C PHE A 122 -2.65 -9.24 -2.53
N ALA A 123 -2.34 -10.41 -1.98
CA ALA A 123 -1.03 -10.69 -1.41
C ALA A 123 -0.03 -11.03 -2.52
N LEU A 124 1.22 -10.59 -2.36
CA LEU A 124 2.28 -10.97 -3.28
C LEU A 124 2.48 -12.49 -3.23
N LEU A 125 2.47 -13.14 -4.39
CA LEU A 125 2.71 -14.57 -4.47
C LEU A 125 4.17 -14.86 -4.08
N GLN A 126 4.37 -15.61 -3.01
CA GLN A 126 5.70 -16.09 -2.63
C GLN A 126 6.00 -17.39 -3.36
N LEU A 127 6.99 -17.36 -4.25
CA LEU A 127 7.50 -18.56 -4.91
C LEU A 127 8.47 -19.30 -3.96
N PRO A 128 8.48 -20.64 -3.94
CA PRO A 128 9.30 -21.43 -3.01
C PRO A 128 10.79 -21.03 -3.01
N ASP A 129 11.34 -20.73 -4.18
CA ASP A 129 12.76 -20.40 -4.33
C ASP A 129 13.13 -19.06 -3.69
N GLN A 130 12.21 -18.08 -3.69
CA GLN A 130 12.42 -16.79 -3.03
C GLN A 130 12.34 -16.90 -1.51
N GLN A 131 11.53 -17.83 -0.98
CA GLN A 131 11.48 -18.11 0.46
C GLN A 131 12.79 -18.72 0.96
N GLN A 132 13.37 -19.64 0.19
CA GLN A 132 14.66 -20.25 0.52
C GLN A 132 15.80 -19.23 0.46
N GLN A 133 15.83 -18.35 -0.55
CA GLN A 133 16.84 -17.29 -0.66
C GLN A 133 16.75 -16.25 0.47
N GLN A 134 15.54 -15.85 0.87
CA GLN A 134 15.35 -14.93 2.01
C GLN A 134 15.79 -15.56 3.33
N GLN A 135 15.51 -16.85 3.55
CA GLN A 135 15.95 -17.56 4.76
C GLN A 135 17.47 -17.74 4.79
N GLN A 136 18.11 -18.06 3.66
CA GLN A 136 19.56 -18.17 3.57
C GLN A 136 20.26 -16.82 3.78
N GLN A 137 19.72 -15.72 3.23
CA GLN A 137 20.25 -14.37 3.48
C GLN A 137 20.13 -13.96 4.94
N GLN A 138 19.01 -14.29 5.61
CA GLN A 138 18.84 -14.03 7.04
C GLN A 138 19.80 -14.85 7.92
N GLN A 139 20.06 -16.12 7.58
CA GLN A 139 21.02 -16.96 8.29
C GLN A 139 22.48 -16.49 8.09
N GLN A 140 22.85 -16.06 6.88
CA GLN A 140 24.19 -15.53 6.61
C GLN A 140 24.44 -14.18 7.31
N GLN A 141 23.42 -13.31 7.40
CA GLN A 141 23.54 -12.04 8.14
C GLN A 141 23.68 -12.27 9.65
N GLN A 142 23.06 -13.31 10.21
CA GLN A 142 23.22 -13.66 11.63
C GLN A 142 24.57 -14.31 11.93
N GLN A 143 25.15 -15.08 11.00
CA GLN A 143 26.48 -15.68 11.18
C GLN A 143 27.62 -14.65 11.08
N GLN A 144 27.51 -13.65 10.20
CA GLN A 144 28.54 -12.59 10.08
C GLN A 144 28.57 -11.61 11.26
N GLN A 145 27.50 -11.51 12.06
CA GLN A 145 27.49 -10.72 13.30
C GLN A 145 28.01 -11.49 14.53
N GLY A 146 28.22 -12.81 14.41
CA GLY A 146 28.69 -13.67 15.51
C GLY A 146 30.21 -13.89 15.59
N GLU A 147 30.96 -13.70 14.51
CA GLU A 147 32.42 -13.98 14.47
C GLU A 147 33.32 -12.81 14.94
N GLY A 148 32.76 -11.69 15.39
CA GLY A 148 33.52 -10.51 15.81
C GLY A 148 33.90 -10.42 17.30
N VAL A 149 33.49 -11.35 18.16
CA VAL A 149 33.70 -11.23 19.62
C VAL A 149 34.26 -12.54 20.20
N GLY A 150 35.54 -12.80 19.97
CA GLY A 150 36.21 -14.01 20.45
C GLY A 150 37.72 -13.88 20.55
N GLY A 151 38.23 -12.85 21.24
CA GLY A 151 39.67 -12.66 21.41
C GLY A 151 40.05 -11.75 22.58
N ALA A 152 40.31 -12.37 23.74
CA ALA A 152 41.11 -11.91 24.89
C ALA A 152 40.58 -10.76 25.79
N SER A 153 39.99 -11.14 26.93
CA SER A 153 40.19 -10.41 28.19
C SER A 153 40.11 -11.38 29.37
N SER A 154 41.25 -11.62 30.01
CA SER A 154 41.30 -12.27 31.33
C SER A 154 42.29 -11.52 32.23
N SER A 155 41.79 -11.20 33.42
CA SER A 155 42.51 -10.94 34.68
C SER A 155 42.80 -9.48 35.05
N LYS A 156 41.95 -8.96 35.96
CA LYS A 156 42.26 -7.86 36.88
C LYS A 156 41.60 -8.17 38.23
N ASP A 157 42.44 -8.44 39.23
CA ASP A 157 42.19 -8.56 40.67
C ASP A 157 43.55 -8.24 41.32
N SER A 158 43.75 -7.60 42.48
CA SER A 158 42.99 -6.83 43.47
C SER A 158 44.07 -6.10 44.34
N GLN A 159 43.66 -5.15 45.19
CA GLN A 159 44.48 -4.27 46.06
C GLN A 159 45.34 -4.98 47.14
N THR A 160 46.45 -4.38 47.62
CA THR A 160 46.63 -3.78 48.99
C THR A 160 48.07 -3.34 49.38
N THR A 161 48.16 -2.20 50.12
CA THR A 161 49.21 -1.69 51.09
C THR A 161 50.58 -1.23 50.53
N SER A 162 51.33 -0.23 51.03
CA SER A 162 51.47 0.46 52.34
C SER A 162 52.23 1.83 52.24
N ASP A 163 51.94 2.74 53.19
CA ASP A 163 52.76 3.76 53.89
C ASP A 163 53.46 5.02 53.26
N THR A 164 53.00 6.17 53.80
CA THR A 164 53.48 7.58 54.10
C THR A 164 55.01 7.87 54.26
N PRO A 165 55.54 9.12 54.48
CA PRO A 165 54.93 10.48 54.64
C PRO A 165 55.70 11.72 54.04
N THR A 166 55.11 12.93 54.11
CA THR A 166 55.73 14.22 54.59
C THR A 166 55.12 15.52 54.00
N SER A 167 54.43 16.26 54.88
CA SER A 167 54.53 17.72 55.20
C SER A 167 54.12 18.86 54.21
N ARG A 168 53.13 19.63 54.71
CA ARG A 168 53.12 21.09 55.00
C ARG A 168 52.54 22.14 54.02
N ARG A 169 51.75 23.04 54.65
CA ARG A 169 51.32 24.43 54.36
C ARG A 169 49.96 24.56 53.64
N ASP A 170 48.90 25.03 54.34
CA ASP A 170 48.50 26.45 54.60
C ASP A 170 48.16 27.16 53.28
N ALA A 171 47.05 27.85 53.02
CA ALA A 171 45.90 28.44 53.72
C ALA A 171 44.75 28.54 52.66
N GLY A 172 43.45 28.66 52.92
CA GLY A 172 42.74 29.61 53.78
C GLY A 172 41.90 30.56 52.90
N LEU A 173 40.56 30.44 53.06
CA LEU A 173 39.45 31.29 52.57
C LEU A 173 38.99 31.14 51.11
#